data_AF-A0A6I1W0T1-F1
#
_entry.id   AF-A0A6I1W0T1-F1
#
_cell.length_a   1.000
_cell.length_b   1.000
_cell.length_c   1.000
_cell.angle_alpha   90.00
_cell.angle_beta   90.00
_cell.angle_gamma   90.00
#
_symmetry.space_group_name_H-M   'P 1'
#
loop_
_entity.id
_entity.type
_entity.pdbx_description
1 polymer ?
#
loop_
_entity_poly.entity_id
_entity_poly.type
_entity_poly.pdbx_seq_one_letter_code
_entity_poly.pdbx_strand_id
1 'polypeptide(L)' 'MAFGLIALLAGCAGFGARESVEGHGSPALWSQHKQQLSALDGWQINGKVGIRAPKDSGSATLFWLQRQDYYDIRLSGPLG' A
#
# COMPACT_ATOMS: atom_id res chain seq x y z
N MET A 1 -1.37 -34.52 21.60
CA MET A 1 -2.12 -33.78 20.56
C MET A 1 -1.84 -32.28 20.69
N ALA A 2 -0.62 -31.82 20.42
CA ALA A 2 -0.24 -30.41 20.55
C ALA A 2 0.63 -29.95 19.37
N PHE A 3 1.45 -30.86 18.82
CA PHE A 3 2.28 -30.60 17.64
C PHE A 3 1.50 -30.17 16.38
N GLY A 4 0.30 -30.71 16.15
CA GLY A 4 -0.52 -30.34 14.99
C GLY A 4 -1.03 -28.90 15.03
N LEU A 5 -1.29 -28.34 16.22
CA LEU A 5 -1.81 -26.98 16.37
C LEU A 5 -0.73 -25.94 16.02
N ILE A 6 0.52 -26.20 16.40
CA ILE A 6 1.65 -25.31 16.14
C ILE A 6 1.99 -25.28 14.63
N ALA A 7 1.88 -26.42 13.95
CA ALA A 7 2.11 -26.50 12.51
C ALA A 7 1.07 -25.70 11.69
N LEU A 8 -0.19 -25.67 12.13
CA LEU A 8 -1.25 -24.89 11.46
C LEU A 8 -1.07 -23.37 11.62
N LEU A 9 -0.57 -22.91 12.77
CA LEU A 9 -0.30 -21.48 13.03
C LEU A 9 0.90 -20.94 12.23
N ALA A 10 1.94 -21.77 12.01
CA ALA A 10 3.10 -21.38 11.20
C ALA A 10 2.77 -21.20 9.70
N GLY A 11 1.73 -21.88 9.21
CA GLY A 11 1.27 -21.76 7.82
C GLY A 11 0.75 -20.36 7.46
N CYS A 12 0.16 -19.63 8.41
CA CYS A 12 -0.38 -18.29 8.17
C CYS A 12 0.71 -17.20 8.15
N ALA A 13 1.83 -17.39 8.84
CA ALA A 13 2.91 -16.40 8.91
C ALA A 13 3.73 -16.31 7.61
N GLY A 14 3.67 -17.33 6.75
CA GLY A 14 4.39 -17.38 5.48
C GLY A 14 3.77 -16.55 4.34
N PHE A 15 2.53 -16.07 4.50
CA PHE A 15 1.80 -15.32 3.46
C PHE A 15 1.97 -13.79 3.55
N GLY A 16 2.98 -13.30 4.27
CA GLY A 16 3.35 -11.89 4.26
C GLY A 16 3.96 -11.50 2.91
N ALA A 17 3.56 -10.34 2.37
CA ALA A 17 4.24 -9.75 1.21
C ALA A 17 5.73 -9.63 1.52
N ARG A 18 6.58 -10.38 0.80
CA ARG A 18 8.03 -10.27 0.94
C ARG A 18 8.45 -8.94 0.33
N GLU A 19 8.81 -7.99 1.18
CA GLU A 19 9.31 -6.71 0.72
C GLU A 19 10.69 -6.89 0.08
N SER A 20 10.81 -6.52 -1.19
CA SER A 20 12.10 -6.37 -1.84
C SER A 20 12.59 -4.93 -1.65
N VAL A 21 13.47 -4.72 -0.66
CA VAL A 21 14.28 -3.49 -0.59
C VAL A 21 15.40 -3.64 -1.62
N GLU A 22 15.04 -3.61 -2.89
CA GLU A 22 15.97 -3.65 -4.01
C GLU A 22 16.53 -2.24 -4.24
N GLY A 23 17.81 -2.03 -3.90
CA GLY A 23 18.50 -0.75 -4.10
C GLY A 23 19.59 -0.49 -3.07
N HIS A 24 20.18 0.71 -3.11
CA HIS A 24 21.24 1.15 -2.19
C HIS A 24 20.72 1.70 -0.85
N GLY A 25 19.41 1.59 -0.59
CA GLY A 25 18.80 2.08 0.64
C GLY A 25 19.17 1.22 1.86
N SER A 26 19.33 1.86 3.02
CA SER A 26 19.53 1.13 4.28
C SER A 26 18.23 0.43 4.70
N PRO A 27 18.23 -0.91 4.88
CA PRO A 27 17.06 -1.64 5.36
C PRO A 27 16.57 -1.17 6.73
N ALA A 28 17.49 -0.73 7.60
CA ALA A 28 17.16 -0.21 8.93
C ALA A 28 16.42 1.14 8.84
N LEU A 29 16.88 2.05 7.97
CA LEU A 29 16.19 3.33 7.74
C LEU A 29 14.82 3.13 7.10
N TRP A 30 14.70 2.16 6.18
CA TRP A 30 13.41 1.78 5.60
C TRP A 30 12.43 1.24 6.65
N SER A 31 12.91 0.35 7.52
CA SER A 31 12.09 -0.21 8.60
C SER A 31 11.58 0.87 9.55
N GLN A 32 12.46 1.78 9.98
CA GLN A 32 12.09 2.90 10.84
C GLN A 32 11.09 3.84 10.17
N HIS A 33 11.32 4.21 8.91
CA HIS A 33 10.41 5.06 8.16
C HIS A 33 9.03 4.40 8.01
N LYS A 34 9.00 3.10 7.71
CA LYS A 34 7.74 2.37 7.64
C LYS A 34 7.02 2.38 8.98
N GLN A 35 7.69 2.09 10.09
CA GLN A 35 7.07 2.12 11.41
C GLN A 35 6.42 3.48 11.71
N GLN A 36 7.06 4.58 11.29
CA GLN A 36 6.49 5.92 11.42
C GLN A 36 5.24 6.11 10.54
N LEU A 37 5.26 5.66 9.29
CA LEU A 37 4.11 5.76 8.38
C LEU A 37 2.96 4.83 8.77
N SER A 38 3.23 3.64 9.28
CA SER A 38 2.22 2.67 9.71
C SER A 38 1.43 3.12 10.94
N ALA A 39 1.92 4.11 11.68
CA ALA A 39 1.20 4.74 12.79
C ALA A 39 0.16 5.78 12.33
N LEU A 40 0.10 6.10 11.04
CA LEU A 40 -0.90 7.02 10.51
C LEU A 40 -2.27 6.33 10.44
N ASP A 41 -3.19 6.75 11.30
CA ASP A 41 -4.58 6.28 11.29
C ASP A 41 -5.39 6.77 10.07
N GLY A 42 -4.89 7.80 9.38
CA GLY A 42 -5.48 8.26 8.14
C GLY A 42 -4.60 9.26 7.40
N TRP A 43 -4.81 9.31 6.09
CA TRP A 43 -4.07 10.17 5.18
C TRP A 43 -4.94 10.59 4.00
N GLN A 44 -4.53 11.66 3.31
CA GLN A 44 -5.23 12.16 2.14
C GLN A 44 -4.24 12.52 1.03
N ILE A 45 -4.58 12.18 -0.21
CA ILE A 45 -3.88 12.61 -1.42
C ILE A 45 -4.85 13.40 -2.29
N ASN A 46 -4.42 14.57 -2.76
CA ASN A 46 -5.12 15.37 -3.75
C ASN A 46 -4.13 15.82 -4.83
N GLY A 47 -4.40 15.48 -6.08
CA GLY A 47 -3.53 15.89 -7.18
C GLY A 47 -3.93 15.32 -8.52
N LYS A 48 -3.04 15.45 -9.51
CA LYS A 48 -3.20 14.83 -10.84
C LYS A 48 -2.54 13.46 -10.87
N VAL A 49 -3.24 12.47 -11.40
CA VAL A 49 -2.72 11.13 -11.67
C VAL A 49 -2.62 10.92 -13.17
N GLY A 50 -1.48 10.40 -13.63
CA GLY A 50 -1.29 9.94 -15.00
C GLY A 50 -1.50 8.43 -15.07
N ILE A 51 -2.28 7.96 -16.04
CA ILE A 51 -2.56 6.54 -16.28
C ILE A 51 -1.93 6.17 -17.61
N ARG A 52 -1.10 5.12 -17.63
CA ARG A 52 -0.48 4.60 -18.85
C ARG A 52 -0.83 3.13 -19.01
N ALA A 53 -1.58 2.82 -20.06
CA ALA A 53 -1.87 1.46 -20.51
C ALA A 53 -1.28 1.25 -21.92
N PRO A 54 -1.09 0.00 -22.38
CA PRO A 54 -0.46 -0.26 -23.68
C PRO A 54 -1.16 0.40 -24.88
N LYS A 55 -2.48 0.60 -24.81
CA LYS A 55 -3.29 1.15 -25.90
C LYS A 55 -3.75 2.58 -25.67
N ASP A 56 -3.72 3.06 -24.43
CA ASP A 56 -4.27 4.36 -24.08
C ASP A 56 -3.54 4.96 -22.88
N SER A 57 -3.47 6.28 -22.82
CA SER A 57 -2.88 7.02 -21.71
C SER A 57 -3.72 8.25 -21.44
N GLY A 58 -3.91 8.57 -20.16
CA GLY A 58 -4.76 9.66 -19.74
C GLY A 58 -4.25 10.34 -18.48
N SER A 59 -4.92 11.42 -18.11
CA SER A 59 -4.72 12.08 -16.82
C SER A 59 -6.08 12.35 -16.17
N ALA A 60 -6.15 12.19 -14.85
CA ALA A 60 -7.33 12.46 -14.06
C ALA A 60 -6.95 13.27 -12.82
N THR A 61 -7.93 13.95 -12.22
CA THR A 61 -7.76 14.50 -10.87
C THR A 61 -8.15 13.41 -9.88
N LEU A 62 -7.26 13.13 -8.94
CA LEU A 62 -7.39 12.15 -7.88
C LEU A 62 -7.65 12.86 -6.55
N PHE A 63 -8.70 12.45 -5.86
CA PHE A 63 -8.86 12.64 -4.42
C PHE A 63 -8.91 11.25 -3.77
N TRP A 64 -8.06 11.01 -2.78
CA TRP A 64 -8.08 9.80 -1.98
C TRP A 64 -8.00 10.17 -0.51
N LEU A 65 -9.02 9.80 0.26
CA LEU A 65 -9.00 9.77 1.71
C LEU A 65 -8.94 8.32 2.19
N GLN A 66 -7.95 7.98 3.02
CA GLN A 66 -7.84 6.69 3.69
C GLN A 66 -7.92 6.88 5.20
N ARG A 67 -8.70 6.04 5.88
CA ARG A 67 -8.74 5.93 7.35
C ARG A 67 -8.89 4.47 7.75
N GLN A 68 -7.84 3.85 8.27
CA GLN A 68 -7.80 2.40 8.51
C GLN A 68 -8.37 1.61 7.31
N ASP A 69 -9.48 0.90 7.50
CA ASP A 69 -10.14 0.07 6.48
C ASP A 69 -11.12 0.86 5.59
N TYR A 70 -11.42 2.11 5.94
CA TYR A 70 -12.26 3.01 5.16
C TYR A 70 -11.45 3.77 4.12
N TYR A 71 -11.99 3.84 2.90
CA TYR A 71 -11.42 4.60 1.81
C TYR A 71 -12.48 5.32 0.98
N ASP A 72 -12.19 6.56 0.59
CA ASP A 72 -12.94 7.33 -0.41
C ASP A 72 -11.97 7.73 -1.52
N ILE A 73 -12.14 7.12 -2.69
CA ILE A 73 -11.31 7.35 -3.87
C ILE A 73 -12.20 7.93 -4.96
N ARG A 74 -11.90 9.16 -5.38
CA ARG A 74 -12.61 9.88 -6.43
C ARG A 74 -11.63 10.24 -7.54
N LEU A 75 -11.95 9.77 -8.76
CA LEU A 75 -11.25 10.15 -9.98
C LEU A 75 -12.21 10.93 -10.86
N SER A 76 -11.75 12.08 -11.36
CA SER A 76 -12.48 12.90 -12.33
C SER A 76 -11.64 13.13 -13.58
N GLY A 77 -12.29 13.02 -14.73
CA GLY A 77 -11.67 13.26 -16.03
C GLY A 77 -11.55 14.77 -16.32
N PRO A 78 -11.00 15.15 -17.49
CA PRO A 78 -10.94 16.54 -17.91
C PRO A 78 -12.32 17.23 -18.03
N LEU A 79 -13.42 16.46 -18.04
CA LEU A 79 -14.79 16.97 -18.10
C LEU A 79 -15.57 16.86 -16.78
N GLY A 80 -14.93 16.41 -15.69
CA GLY A 80 -15.60 16.08 -14.43
C GLY A 80 -16.00 14.62 -14.38
#